data_AF-A0A353MG71-F1
#
_entry.id   AF-A0A353MG71-F1
#
_cell.length_a   1.000
_cell.length_b   1.000
_cell.length_c   1.000
_cell.angle_alpha   90.00
_cell.angle_beta   90.00
_cell.angle_gamma   90.00
#
_symmetry.space_group_name_H-M   'P 1'
#
loop_
_entity.id
_entity.type
_entity.pdbx_description
1 polymer ?
#
loop_
_entity_poly.entity_id
_entity_poly.type
_entity_poly.pdbx_seq_one_letter_code
_entity_poly.pdbx_strand_id
1 'polypeptide(L)'
;MAKNKPNPDLIDDENPEWSAEDFKSARPAHEVLHELFSKEVADEMLTRKTGRPLGSGVKESKTVRFDRDILDAFKASGKGWQTRMNEALREWLKEHPQKHA
;
A
#
# COMPACT_ATOMS: atom_id res chain seq x y z
N MET A 1 -14.61 10.31 5.65
CA MET A 1 -13.88 11.52 5.21
C MET A 1 -12.85 11.11 4.17
N ALA A 2 -13.20 11.12 2.87
CA ALA A 2 -12.27 10.78 1.79
C ALA A 2 -11.38 12.00 1.51
N LYS A 3 -10.16 12.02 2.06
CA LYS A 3 -9.26 13.19 1.98
C LYS A 3 -8.26 13.16 0.82
N ASN A 4 -8.40 12.25 -0.15
CA ASN A 4 -7.47 12.22 -1.28
C ASN A 4 -8.13 11.65 -2.53
N LYS A 5 -9.16 12.34 -3.04
CA LYS A 5 -9.59 12.15 -4.43
C LYS A 5 -8.84 13.18 -5.26
N PRO A 6 -8.01 12.77 -6.24
CA PRO A 6 -7.43 13.71 -7.20
C PRO A 6 -8.58 14.51 -7.83
N ASN A 7 -8.46 15.84 -7.86
CA ASN A 7 -9.45 16.68 -8.53
C ASN A 7 -9.28 16.48 -10.05
N PRO A 8 -10.28 15.93 -10.76
CA PRO A 8 -10.17 15.68 -12.20
C PRO A 8 -10.03 16.97 -13.02
N ASP A 9 -10.38 18.12 -12.44
CA ASP A 9 -10.33 19.42 -13.10
C ASP A 9 -9.02 20.19 -12.85
N LEU A 10 -8.02 19.58 -12.17
CA LEU A 10 -6.65 20.11 -12.10
C LEU A 10 -5.86 19.73 -13.36
N ILE A 11 -6.39 20.12 -14.52
CA ILE A 11 -5.60 20.09 -15.75
C ILE A 11 -4.68 21.31 -15.67
N ASP A 12 -3.37 21.08 -15.75
CA ASP A 12 -2.39 22.16 -15.83
C ASP A 12 -2.45 22.74 -17.23
N ASP A 13 -3.10 23.91 -17.39
CA ASP A 13 -3.25 24.59 -18.68
C ASP A 13 -1.89 24.95 -19.33
N GLU A 14 -0.81 25.01 -18.53
CA GLU A 14 0.55 25.28 -19.00
C GLU A 14 1.30 24.01 -19.45
N ASN A 15 0.73 22.82 -19.24
CA ASN A 15 1.33 21.57 -19.69
C ASN A 15 0.90 21.26 -21.13
N PRO A 16 1.76 21.47 -22.14
CA PRO A 16 1.39 21.23 -23.53
C PRO A 16 1.04 19.76 -23.78
N GLU A 17 0.12 19.53 -24.72
CA GLU A 17 -0.15 18.18 -25.22
C GLU A 17 1.10 17.62 -25.90
N TRP A 18 1.46 16.38 -25.58
CA TRP A 18 2.59 15.71 -26.22
C TRP A 18 2.31 15.47 -27.70
N SER A 19 3.19 15.96 -28.57
CA SER A 19 3.10 15.76 -30.01
C SER A 19 3.72 14.42 -30.44
N ALA A 20 3.50 14.05 -31.71
CA ALA A 20 4.12 12.86 -32.29
C ALA A 20 5.66 12.97 -32.37
N GLU A 21 6.21 14.18 -32.43
CA GLU A 21 7.64 14.43 -32.36
C GLU A 21 8.19 14.17 -30.95
N ASP A 22 7.46 14.56 -29.91
CA ASP A 22 7.85 14.33 -28.52
C ASP A 22 8.01 12.83 -28.24
N PHE A 23 7.04 12.02 -28.69
CA PHE A 23 7.13 10.55 -28.58
C PHE A 23 8.31 9.94 -29.34
N LYS A 24 8.73 10.52 -30.47
CA LYS A 24 9.92 10.05 -31.20
C LYS A 24 11.21 10.39 -30.46
N SER A 25 11.22 11.49 -29.72
CA SER A 25 12.38 11.93 -28.92
C SER A 25 12.46 11.27 -27.53
N ALA A 26 11.38 10.61 -27.09
CA ALA A 26 11.30 9.99 -25.79
C ALA A 26 12.34 8.88 -25.61
N ARG A 27 13.06 8.92 -24.48
CA ARG A 27 14.09 7.95 -24.11
C ARG A 27 13.66 7.13 -22.90
N PRO A 28 14.15 5.88 -22.75
CA PRO A 28 13.86 5.07 -21.58
C PRO A 28 14.29 5.75 -20.27
N ALA A 29 13.46 5.63 -19.23
CA ALA A 29 13.74 6.25 -17.93
C ALA A 29 15.10 5.82 -17.33
N HIS A 30 15.53 4.58 -17.56
CA HIS A 30 16.82 4.12 -17.06
C HIS A 30 18.03 4.80 -17.72
N GLU A 31 17.88 5.34 -18.92
CA GLU A 31 18.96 6.10 -19.56
C GLU A 31 18.96 7.55 -19.04
N VAL A 32 17.78 8.17 -18.96
CA VAL A 32 17.65 9.60 -18.63
C VAL A 32 17.83 9.88 -17.14
N LEU A 33 17.33 9.00 -16.25
CA LEU A 33 17.40 9.26 -14.81
C LEU A 33 18.84 9.25 -14.27
N HIS A 34 19.75 8.47 -14.86
CA HIS A 34 21.17 8.48 -14.50
C HIS A 34 21.91 9.74 -14.99
N GLU A 35 21.38 10.44 -15.99
CA GLU A 35 21.93 11.73 -16.45
C GLU A 35 21.43 12.89 -15.57
N LEU A 36 20.19 12.82 -15.09
CA LEU A 36 19.54 13.89 -14.33
C LEU A 36 19.80 13.82 -12.82
N PHE A 37 19.96 12.62 -12.28
CA PHE A 37 20.11 12.37 -10.84
C PHE A 37 21.39 11.60 -10.54
N SER A 38 21.87 11.69 -9.30
CA SER A 38 22.95 10.82 -8.81
C SER A 38 22.56 9.35 -8.99
N LYS A 39 23.56 8.50 -9.22
CA LYS A 39 23.37 7.06 -9.47
C LYS A 39 22.47 6.40 -8.42
N GLU A 40 22.67 6.72 -7.15
CA GLU A 40 21.92 6.15 -6.02
C GLU A 40 20.43 6.49 -6.07
N VAL A 41 20.10 7.73 -6.41
CA VAL A 41 18.71 8.22 -6.51
C VAL A 41 18.04 7.65 -7.74
N ALA A 42 18.74 7.63 -8.87
CA ALA A 42 18.24 7.02 -10.11
C ALA A 42 17.95 5.52 -9.92
N ASP A 43 18.86 4.79 -9.28
CA ASP A 43 18.69 3.38 -8.94
C ASP A 43 17.44 3.17 -8.06
N GLU A 44 17.23 4.02 -7.04
CA GLU A 44 16.03 3.96 -6.18
C GLU A 44 14.72 4.18 -6.95
N MET A 45 14.70 5.17 -7.85
CA MET A 45 13.52 5.50 -8.67
C MET A 45 13.20 4.40 -9.69
N LEU A 46 14.23 3.75 -10.25
CA LEU A 46 14.10 2.61 -11.16
C LEU A 46 13.77 1.31 -10.43
N THR A 47 13.96 1.26 -9.11
CA THR A 47 13.60 0.08 -8.34
C THR A 47 12.08 -0.08 -8.38
N ARG A 48 11.61 -1.17 -8.99
CA ARG A 48 10.18 -1.48 -9.06
C ARG A 48 9.66 -1.66 -7.64
N LYS A 49 9.01 -0.63 -7.08
CA LYS A 49 8.22 -0.74 -5.84
C LYS A 49 7.09 -1.71 -6.17
N THR A 50 7.32 -2.99 -5.87
CA THR A 50 6.31 -4.02 -5.99
C THR A 50 5.06 -3.50 -5.30
N GLY A 51 3.95 -3.54 -6.03
CA GLY A 51 2.66 -3.16 -5.48
C GLY A 51 2.31 -4.00 -4.26
N ARG A 52 1.13 -3.77 -3.69
CA ARG A 52 0.65 -4.44 -2.48
C ARG A 52 1.04 -5.93 -2.49
N PRO A 53 1.68 -6.44 -1.42
CA PRO A 53 2.21 -7.80 -1.40
C PRO A 53 1.12 -8.82 -1.73
N LEU A 54 1.50 -9.80 -2.56
CA LEU A 54 0.65 -10.91 -2.97
C LEU A 54 0.16 -11.65 -1.71
N GLY A 55 -1.15 -11.64 -1.45
CA GLY A 55 -1.75 -12.19 -0.21
C GLY A 55 -2.67 -11.24 0.56
N SER A 56 -2.76 -9.97 0.16
CA SER A 56 -3.73 -9.03 0.74
C SER A 56 -5.20 -9.31 0.42
N GLY A 57 -5.51 -10.33 -0.40
CA GLY A 57 -6.86 -10.64 -0.88
C GLY A 57 -7.71 -11.50 0.06
N VAL A 58 -7.14 -12.04 1.16
CA VAL A 58 -7.86 -12.97 2.05
C VAL A 58 -8.43 -12.27 3.29
N LYS A 59 -8.01 -11.03 3.58
CA LYS A 59 -8.45 -10.30 4.76
C LYS A 59 -9.68 -9.45 4.44
N GLU A 60 -10.81 -9.80 5.04
CA GLU A 60 -12.02 -8.96 5.02
C GLU A 60 -11.96 -7.91 6.13
N SER A 61 -12.16 -6.64 5.80
CA SER A 61 -12.30 -5.56 6.78
C SER A 61 -13.74 -5.49 7.27
N LYS A 62 -13.99 -5.85 8.53
CA LYS A 62 -15.30 -5.70 9.18
C LYS A 62 -15.21 -4.82 10.42
N THR A 63 -16.27 -4.07 10.69
CA THR A 63 -16.39 -3.25 11.90
C THR A 63 -16.87 -4.15 13.05
N VAL A 64 -15.99 -4.45 14.00
CA VAL A 64 -16.29 -5.20 15.23
C VAL A 64 -15.92 -4.34 16.43
N ARG A 65 -16.73 -4.39 17.50
CA ARG A 65 -16.40 -3.74 18.78
C ARG A 65 -15.67 -4.75 19.66
N PHE A 66 -14.55 -4.30 20.24
CA PHE A 66 -13.78 -5.04 21.24
C PHE A 66 -13.79 -4.25 22.54
N ASP A 67 -13.65 -4.96 23.66
CA ASP A 67 -13.46 -4.33 24.96
C ASP A 67 -12.15 -3.53 24.98
N ARG A 68 -12.14 -2.46 25.78
CA ARG A 68 -11.05 -1.47 25.75
C ARG A 68 -9.75 -2.04 26.30
N ASP A 69 -9.82 -2.82 27.36
CA ASP A 69 -8.70 -3.53 27.98
C ASP A 69 -8.01 -4.50 27.01
N ILE A 70 -8.78 -5.24 26.21
CA ILE A 70 -8.26 -6.15 25.17
C ILE A 70 -7.47 -5.34 24.13
N LEU A 71 -8.06 -4.25 23.61
CA LEU A 71 -7.38 -3.40 22.63
C LEU A 71 -6.12 -2.77 23.19
N ASP A 72 -6.14 -2.32 24.45
CA ASP A 72 -4.99 -1.69 25.09
C ASP A 72 -3.85 -2.69 25.31
N ALA A 73 -4.16 -3.92 25.73
CA ALA A 73 -3.18 -5.00 25.87
C ALA A 73 -2.48 -5.32 24.54
N PHE A 74 -3.25 -5.46 23.44
CA PHE A 74 -2.64 -5.70 22.13
C PHE A 74 -1.90 -4.46 21.63
N LYS A 75 -2.41 -3.24 21.78
CA LYS A 75 -1.69 -2.03 21.33
C LYS A 75 -0.37 -1.82 22.05
N ALA A 76 -0.31 -2.10 23.36
CA ALA A 76 0.91 -2.01 24.17
C ALA A 76 2.02 -2.91 23.62
N SER A 77 1.64 -3.99 22.92
CA SER A 77 2.57 -4.93 22.32
C SER A 77 3.32 -4.36 21.09
N GLY A 78 2.92 -3.19 20.56
CA GLY A 78 3.67 -2.42 19.57
C GLY A 78 3.29 -2.67 18.10
N LYS A 79 4.23 -2.39 17.17
CA LYS A 79 4.01 -2.57 15.72
C LYS A 79 3.51 -3.99 15.42
N GLY A 80 2.50 -4.12 14.55
CA GLY A 80 1.92 -5.42 14.20
C GLY A 80 0.98 -6.03 15.24
N TRP A 81 0.50 -5.26 16.23
CA TRP A 81 -0.47 -5.75 17.21
C TRP A 81 -1.76 -6.34 16.60
N GLN A 82 -2.24 -5.77 15.49
CA GLN A 82 -3.41 -6.31 14.78
C GLN A 82 -3.15 -7.70 14.19
N THR A 83 -1.92 -7.95 13.71
CA THR A 83 -1.54 -9.27 13.20
C THR A 83 -1.53 -10.30 14.33
N ARG A 84 -0.96 -9.94 15.49
CA ARG A 84 -0.98 -10.82 16.69
C ARG A 84 -2.39 -11.08 17.21
N MET A 85 -3.24 -10.07 17.22
CA MET A 85 -4.65 -10.24 17.59
C MET A 85 -5.35 -11.23 16.63
N ASN A 86 -5.09 -11.12 15.33
CA ASN A 86 -5.63 -12.06 14.35
C ASN A 86 -5.07 -13.49 14.49
N GLU A 87 -3.79 -13.64 14.85
CA GLU A 87 -3.18 -14.94 15.15
C GLU A 87 -3.80 -15.59 16.38
N ALA A 88 -4.02 -14.81 17.46
CA ALA A 88 -4.68 -15.30 18.67
C ALA A 88 -6.12 -15.79 18.39
N LEU A 89 -6.88 -15.06 17.56
CA LEU A 89 -8.21 -15.52 17.13
C LEU A 89 -8.14 -16.83 16.31
N ARG A 90 -7.10 -16.99 15.48
CA ARG A 90 -6.89 -18.20 14.69
C ARG A 90 -6.51 -19.40 15.56
N GLU A 91 -5.70 -19.18 16.59
CA GLU A 91 -5.33 -20.20 17.58
C GLU A 91 -6.55 -20.62 18.39
N TRP A 92 -7.33 -19.66 18.88
CA TRP A 92 -8.56 -19.93 19.61
C TRP A 92 -9.54 -20.80 18.81
N LEU A 93 -9.70 -20.54 17.51
CA LEU A 93 -10.53 -21.36 16.61
C LEU A 93 -10.01 -22.78 16.38
N LYS A 94 -8.68 -23.00 16.44
CA LYS A 94 -8.10 -24.35 16.34
C LYS A 94 -8.37 -25.15 17.61
N GLU A 95 -8.24 -24.52 18.76
CA GLU A 95 -8.47 -25.13 20.07
C GLU A 95 -9.96 -25.37 20.36
N HIS A 96 -10.82 -24.50 19.84
CA HIS A 96 -12.27 -24.56 19.99
C HIS A 96 -12.92 -24.78 18.62
N PRO A 97 -12.76 -25.98 18.04
CA PRO A 97 -13.43 -26.32 16.79
C PRO A 97 -14.94 -26.19 17.03
N GLN A 98 -15.55 -25.27 16.30
CA GLN A 98 -16.98 -25.05 16.37
C GLN A 98 -17.67 -26.35 15.94
N LYS A 99 -18.41 -26.98 16.86
CA LYS A 99 -19.40 -27.99 16.48
C LYS A 99 -20.50 -27.25 15.75
N HIS A 100 -20.39 -27.16 14.44
CA HIS A 100 -21.50 -26.72 13.61
C HIS A 100 -22.63 -27.75 13.80
N ALA A 101 -23.76 -27.27 14.33
CA ALA A 101 -25.04 -27.97 14.28
C ALA A 101 -25.65 -27.81 12.89
#